data_AF-Q6AQ18-F1
#
_entry.id   AF-Q6AQ18-F1
#
_cell.length_a   1.000
_cell.length_b   1.000
_cell.length_c   1.000
_cell.angle_alpha   90.00
_cell.angle_beta   90.00
_cell.angle_gamma   90.00
#
_symmetry.space_group_name_H-M   'P 1'
#
loop_
_entity.id
_entity.type
_entity.pdbx_description
1 polymer ?
#
loop_
_entity_poly.entity_id
_entity_poly.type
_entity_poly.pdbx_seq_one_letter_code
_entity_poly.pdbx_strand_id
1 'polypeptide(L)' 'MLELPAHVCSGIGPSASPDVIQYAPGLPKTRTGKIMRRVLRKIAEGDFDNFGDTSTLADPTVIERLIQGREVATGK' A
#
# COMPACT_ATOMS: atom_id res chain seq x y z
N MET A 1 -6.74 19.60 -6.51
CA MET A 1 -6.81 18.20 -6.02
C MET A 1 -5.98 17.23 -6.88
N LEU A 2 -4.83 17.67 -7.44
CA LEU A 2 -3.86 16.88 -8.22
C LEU A 2 -2.44 16.98 -7.62
N GLU A 3 -2.35 17.33 -6.33
CA GLU A 3 -1.11 17.84 -5.75
C GLU A 3 -0.08 16.73 -5.47
N LEU A 4 -0.52 15.52 -5.10
CA LEU A 4 0.41 14.42 -4.82
C LEU A 4 1.11 13.86 -6.07
N PRO A 5 0.41 13.49 -7.17
CA PRO A 5 1.07 13.00 -8.38
C PRO A 5 2.01 14.06 -8.97
N ALA A 6 1.58 15.31 -9.02
CA ALA A 6 2.39 16.42 -9.52
C ALA A 6 3.63 16.64 -8.65
N HIS A 7 3.51 16.54 -7.32
CA HIS A 7 4.64 16.65 -6.40
C HIS A 7 5.67 15.54 -6.61
N VAL A 8 5.22 14.29 -6.78
CA VAL A 8 6.11 13.14 -7.05
C VAL A 8 6.82 13.30 -8.38
N CYS A 9 6.11 13.69 -9.44
CA CYS A 9 6.70 13.95 -10.75
C CYS A 9 7.71 15.09 -10.74
N SER A 10 7.47 16.15 -9.95
CA SER A 10 8.41 17.24 -9.80
C SER A 10 9.68 16.84 -9.03
N GLY A 11 9.58 15.89 -8.09
CA GLY A 11 10.70 15.46 -7.25
C GLY A 11 11.58 14.38 -7.87
N ILE A 12 10.98 13.42 -8.58
CA ILE A 12 11.68 12.24 -9.14
C ILE A 12 11.76 12.30 -10.67
N GLY A 13 10.70 12.77 -11.31
CA GLY A 13 10.57 12.86 -12.76
C GLY A 13 9.24 12.29 -13.28
N PRO A 14 8.92 12.50 -14.58
CA PRO A 14 7.61 12.17 -15.15
C PRO A 14 7.25 10.68 -15.10
N SER A 15 8.25 9.79 -15.08
CA SER A 15 8.06 8.34 -15.03
C SER A 15 7.66 7.82 -13.64
N ALA A 16 7.74 8.65 -12.60
CA ALA A 16 7.45 8.26 -11.23
C ALA A 16 6.00 8.55 -10.81
N SER A 17 5.14 8.97 -11.73
CA SER A 17 3.73 9.22 -11.43
C SER A 17 3.09 7.91 -10.93
N PRO A 18 2.56 7.87 -9.70
CA PRO A 18 1.85 6.69 -9.23
C PRO A 18 0.55 6.51 -10.03
N ASP A 19 0.30 5.28 -10.50
CA ASP A 19 -0.94 4.94 -11.21
C ASP A 19 -2.16 4.94 -10.29
N VAL A 20 -1.96 4.60 -9.01
CA VAL A 20 -3.02 4.49 -7.99
C VAL A 20 -2.50 5.05 -6.67
N ILE A 21 -3.35 5.81 -5.97
CA ILE A 21 -3.08 6.31 -4.61
C ILE A 21 -4.21 5.86 -3.70
N GLN A 22 -3.99 4.74 -3.01
CA GLN A 22 -4.92 4.24 -1.99
C GLN A 22 -4.70 4.97 -0.66
N TYR A 23 -5.71 5.69 -0.19
CA TYR A 23 -5.72 6.22 1.17
C TYR A 23 -6.07 5.11 2.16
N ALA A 24 -5.30 5.02 3.25
CA ALA A 24 -5.49 3.98 4.25
C ALA A 24 -5.46 4.57 5.67
N PRO A 25 -6.27 4.04 6.60
CA PRO A 25 -6.27 4.47 8.00
C PRO A 25 -4.98 4.08 8.73
N GLY A 26 -4.21 3.14 8.19
CA GLY A 26 -2.95 2.67 8.76
C GLY A 26 -2.14 1.83 7.78
N LEU A 27 -0.86 1.67 8.08
CA LEU A 27 0.05 0.82 7.33
C LEU A 27 0.43 -0.41 8.17
N PRO A 28 0.69 -1.57 7.53
CA PRO A 28 1.11 -2.77 8.24
C PRO A 28 2.51 -2.55 8.80
N LYS A 29 2.59 -2.27 10.11
CA LYS A 29 3.83 -2.01 10.83
C LYS A 29 4.10 -3.11 11.84
N THR A 30 5.37 -3.50 11.95
CA THR A 30 5.83 -4.39 13.02
C THR A 30 5.73 -3.70 14.38
N ARG A 31 5.85 -4.46 15.48
CA ARG A 31 5.99 -3.89 16.84
C ARG A 31 7.18 -2.94 17.00
N THR A 32 8.17 -3.02 16.09
CA THR A 32 9.33 -2.11 16.01
C THR A 32 9.13 -0.93 15.05
N GLY A 33 7.94 -0.78 14.47
CA GLY A 33 7.56 0.33 13.58
C GLY A 33 7.96 0.17 12.12
N LYS A 34 8.62 -0.94 11.73
CA LYS A 34 9.01 -1.18 10.34
C LYS A 34 7.78 -1.51 9.49
N ILE A 35 7.67 -0.88 8.32
CA ILE A 35 6.57 -1.15 7.38
C ILE A 35 6.81 -2.50 6.69
N MET A 36 5.84 -3.40 6.77
CA MET A 36 5.87 -4.70 6.09
C MET A 36 5.41 -4.55 4.65
N ARG A 37 6.29 -3.98 3.81
CA ARG A 37 6.01 -3.72 2.39
C ARG A 37 5.59 -4.95 1.59
N ARG A 38 5.99 -6.16 2.01
CA ARG A 38 5.56 -7.42 1.37
C ARG A 38 4.03 -7.60 1.38
N VAL A 39 3.37 -7.18 2.47
CA VAL A 39 1.92 -7.28 2.61
C VAL A 39 1.26 -6.32 1.64
N LEU A 40 1.72 -5.07 1.59
CA LEU A 40 1.22 -4.05 0.66
C LEU A 40 1.35 -4.51 -0.81
N ARG A 41 2.47 -5.14 -1.16
CA ARG A 41 2.70 -5.68 -2.51
C ARG A 41 1.69 -6.77 -2.86
N LYS A 42 1.52 -7.75 -1.97
CA LYS A 42 0.54 -8.85 -2.15
C LYS A 42 -0.89 -8.32 -2.30
N ILE A 43 -1.26 -7.32 -1.49
CA ILE A 43 -2.57 -6.67 -1.60
C ILE A 43 -2.72 -5.96 -2.95
N ALA A 44 -1.71 -5.23 -3.41
CA ALA A 44 -1.73 -4.57 -4.72
C ALA A 44 -1.85 -5.56 -5.88
N GLU A 45 -1.11 -6.69 -5.81
CA GLU A 45 -1.17 -7.80 -6.76
C GLU A 45 -2.53 -8.53 -6.75
N GLY A 46 -3.28 -8.42 -5.65
CA GLY A 46 -4.55 -9.12 -5.46
C GLY A 46 -4.40 -10.58 -5.03
N ASP A 47 -3.20 -10.95 -4.55
CA ASP A 47 -2.90 -12.25 -3.98
C ASP A 47 -2.98 -12.16 -2.46
N PHE A 48 -4.05 -12.72 -1.90
CA PHE A 48 -4.36 -12.67 -0.46
C PHE A 48 -4.17 -14.01 0.25
N ASP A 49 -3.76 -15.06 -0.48
CA ASP A 49 -3.75 -16.42 0.04
C ASP A 49 -2.61 -16.63 1.05
N ASN A 50 -1.48 -15.96 0.86
CA ASN A 50 -0.35 -16.07 1.78
C ASN A 50 0.48 -14.80 1.84
N PHE A 51 0.37 -14.11 2.98
CA PHE A 51 1.25 -12.98 3.27
C PHE A 51 2.63 -13.44 3.78
N GLY A 52 2.75 -14.63 4.38
CA GLY A 52 3.90 -15.08 5.17
C GLY A 52 3.76 -14.71 6.65
N ASP A 53 4.82 -14.82 7.45
CA ASP A 53 4.76 -14.65 8.91
C ASP A 53 4.39 -13.22 9.37
N THR A 54 3.12 -13.01 9.72
CA THR A 54 2.55 -11.75 10.23
C THR A 54 2.55 -11.63 11.76
N SER A 55 3.13 -12.59 12.49
CA SER A 55 3.13 -12.61 13.97
C SER A 55 3.79 -11.37 14.60
N THR A 56 4.66 -10.70 13.84
CA THR A 56 5.39 -9.51 14.28
C THR A 56 4.64 -8.19 14.07
N LEU A 57 3.45 -8.21 13.44
CA LEU A 57 2.62 -7.01 13.28
C LEU A 57 2.14 -6.48 14.64
N ALA A 58 2.10 -5.15 14.73
CA ALA A 58 1.50 -4.47 15.87
C ALA A 58 -0.02 -4.63 15.86
N ASP A 59 -0.62 -4.54 14.67
CA ASP A 59 -2.06 -4.66 14.46
C ASP A 59 -2.33 -5.48 13.18
N PRO A 60 -2.77 -6.74 13.29
CA PRO A 60 -3.15 -7.56 12.14
C PRO A 60 -4.40 -7.06 11.39
N THR A 61 -5.31 -6.34 12.06
CA THR A 61 -6.60 -5.90 11.49
C THR A 61 -6.43 -4.90 10.35
N VAL A 62 -5.28 -4.23 10.29
CA VAL A 62 -4.93 -3.31 9.20
C VAL A 62 -4.89 -4.00 7.84
N ILE A 63 -4.57 -5.30 7.80
CA ILE A 63 -4.51 -6.07 6.55
C ILE A 63 -5.91 -6.14 5.93
N GLU A 64 -6.92 -6.53 6.70
CA GLU A 64 -8.30 -6.62 6.22
C GLU A 64 -8.82 -5.27 5.73
N ARG A 65 -8.52 -4.18 6.46
CA ARG A 65 -8.90 -2.82 6.05
C ARG A 65 -8.25 -2.42 4.72
N LEU A 66 -6.98 -2.78 4.52
CA LEU A 66 -6.25 -2.50 3.28
C LEU A 66 -6.79 -3.31 2.10
N ILE A 67 -7.20 -4.56 2.34
CA ILE A 67 -7.84 -5.41 1.33
C ILE A 67 -9.21 -4.84 0.94
N GLN A 68 -10.03 -4.48 1.91
CA GLN A 68 -11.38 -3.92 1.67
C GLN A 68 -11.33 -2.58 0.92
N GLY A 69 -10.38 -1.72 1.28
CA GLY A 69 -10.17 -0.44 0.63
C GLY A 69 -9.24 -0.49 -0.59
N ARG A 70 -8.93 -1.68 -1.13
CA ARG A 70 -8.00 -1.83 -2.26
C ARG A 70 -8.55 -1.08 -3.47
N GLU A 71 -7.81 -0.08 -3.91
CA GLU A 71 -8.03 0.56 -5.20
C GLU A 71 -7.17 -0.13 -6.24
N VAL A 72 -7.79 -0.50 -7.36
CA VAL A 72 -7.10 -1.15 -8.48
C VAL A 72 -6.99 -0.12 -9.59
N ALA A 73 -5.84 -0.06 -10.26
CA ALA A 73 -5.68 0.73 -11.47
C ALA A 73 -6.72 0.21 -12.46
N THR A 74 -7.81 0.95 -12.66
CA THR A 74 -8.78 0.58 -13.69
C THR A 74 -8.06 0.82 -15.00
N GLY A 75 -7.81 -0.28 -15.73
CA GLY A 75 -6.86 -0.34 -16.83
C GLY A 75 -6.90 0.87 -17.75
N LYS A 76 -5.72 1.32 -18.13
CA LYS A 76 -5.53 2.03 -19.39
C LYS A 76 -5.38 1.01 -20.52
#